data_AF-A0A7Y5GF28-F1
#
_entry.id   AF-A0A7Y5GF28-F1
#
_cell.length_a   1.000
_cell.length_b   1.000
_cell.length_c   1.000
_cell.angle_alpha   90.00
_cell.angle_beta   90.00
_cell.angle_gamma   90.00
#
_symmetry.space_group_name_H-M   'P 1'
#
loop_
_entity.id
_entity.type
_entity.pdbx_description
1 polymer ?
#
loop_
_entity_poly.entity_id
_entity_poly.type
_entity_poly.pdbx_seq_one_letter_code
_entity_poly.pdbx_strand_id
1 'polypeptide(L)'
;MALHRLIPLMLLAAVMLHPQAARKRKSRPPAPAPANVPAEWPIETLKVTGNEVFEPAQILAVTGLKIGERAGKAKFEAARDRLLGTGAFESVGYRFEPGGSGKGYDATFEVTEVQPMYPVRFEDLPIPATEIQKALERAEPLFASRIPATDKMLQRYARRIEQYLSSRGMPEEVASRIVSDEPGKLEIVFRPAKAPPTVAEVRFTGNSVIPTTTLQNTMASVAVGTVYRETRFRQLLDANVRPLYEARGRVDVAFPKISTMPAQDVKGLVVTVGVDEGNTYGLGSVKIDAPGEIPAGDLLKAGAFKIGDLADFDQIEQGRKRIVDALKRQGHMLSSAAIERHVDHEKRVVDLVIHVTPGPRYVFGNLAIKGLDILTEPAIRKLWAMKPGQPFNADYPAHFLGRIREDGVLDNLRSTRHEIKVDEAGKTVDVTLYFNEPPASVLPGVPVPQR
;
A
#
# COMPACT_ATOMS: atom_id res chain seq x y z
N MET A 1 1.24 -41.45 -54.92
CA MET A 1 2.46 -42.19 -54.56
C MET A 1 2.11 -43.08 -53.36
N ALA A 2 1.83 -44.35 -53.66
CA ALA A 2 2.55 -45.53 -53.13
C ALA A 2 2.12 -45.84 -51.67
N LEU A 3 1.06 -46.62 -51.42
CA LEU A 3 0.93 -48.08 -51.59
C LEU A 3 2.02 -48.84 -50.81
N HIS A 4 1.65 -49.56 -49.74
CA HIS A 4 1.83 -51.02 -49.63
C HIS A 4 1.09 -51.61 -48.42
N ARG A 5 0.29 -52.65 -48.73
CA ARG A 5 -0.39 -53.59 -47.85
C ARG A 5 0.62 -54.59 -47.27
N LEU A 6 0.36 -55.14 -46.08
CA LEU A 6 0.51 -56.57 -45.78
C LEU A 6 -0.11 -56.96 -44.41
N ILE A 7 -1.07 -57.88 -44.49
CA ILE A 7 -1.67 -58.79 -43.49
C ILE A 7 -1.50 -60.20 -44.14
N PRO A 8 -1.55 -61.40 -43.50
CA PRO A 8 -1.68 -61.81 -42.07
C PRO A 8 -0.65 -62.88 -41.62
N LEU A 9 -0.72 -63.32 -40.35
CA LEU A 9 -0.63 -64.77 -40.05
C LEU A 9 -1.60 -65.17 -38.94
N MET A 10 -2.53 -66.04 -39.33
CA MET A 10 -3.47 -66.82 -38.52
C MET A 10 -2.72 -67.89 -37.72
N LEU A 11 -3.12 -68.16 -36.47
CA LEU A 11 -3.15 -69.53 -35.98
C LEU A 11 -4.39 -69.78 -35.13
N LEU A 12 -5.10 -70.82 -35.53
CA LEU A 12 -6.39 -71.30 -35.08
C LEU A 12 -6.15 -72.48 -34.12
N ALA A 13 -6.80 -72.49 -32.96
CA ALA A 13 -7.07 -73.73 -32.22
C ALA A 13 -8.35 -73.56 -31.40
N ALA A 14 -9.44 -74.11 -31.94
CA ALA A 14 -10.68 -74.39 -31.22
C ALA A 14 -10.45 -75.55 -30.23
N VAL A 15 -11.30 -75.69 -29.21
CA VAL A 15 -12.11 -76.90 -28.94
C VAL A 15 -12.84 -76.84 -27.57
N MET A 16 -14.16 -76.99 -27.69
CA MET A 16 -15.15 -77.66 -26.81
C MET A 16 -15.60 -77.06 -25.47
N LEU A 17 -16.83 -76.55 -25.52
CA LEU A 17 -17.84 -76.54 -24.46
C LEU A 17 -18.20 -77.99 -24.04
N HIS A 18 -18.22 -78.27 -22.74
CA HIS A 18 -18.94 -79.41 -22.16
C HIS A 18 -19.71 -78.96 -20.89
N PRO A 19 -20.84 -79.62 -20.57
CA PRO A 19 -21.91 -79.05 -19.75
C PRO A 19 -21.71 -79.23 -18.24
N GLN A 20 -22.32 -78.32 -17.47
CA GLN A 20 -22.41 -78.36 -16.01
C GLN A 20 -23.14 -79.62 -15.50
N ALA A 21 -22.48 -80.36 -14.62
CA ALA A 21 -23.13 -81.32 -13.73
C ALA A 21 -23.27 -80.70 -12.33
N ALA A 22 -24.52 -80.51 -11.89
CA ALA A 22 -24.87 -79.99 -10.57
C ALA A 22 -24.46 -80.98 -9.47
N ARG A 23 -23.44 -80.61 -8.66
CA ARG A 23 -23.12 -81.30 -7.41
C ARG A 23 -23.81 -80.58 -6.24
N LYS A 24 -24.82 -81.25 -5.67
CA LYS A 24 -25.50 -80.86 -4.42
C LYS A 24 -24.47 -80.66 -3.30
N ARG A 25 -24.33 -79.42 -2.83
CA ARG A 25 -23.51 -79.05 -1.67
C ARG A 25 -24.38 -79.21 -0.41
N LYS A 26 -23.99 -80.11 0.49
CA LYS A 26 -24.61 -80.28 1.82
C LYS A 26 -24.49 -78.97 2.62
N SER A 27 -25.58 -78.56 3.25
CA SER A 27 -25.67 -77.37 4.10
C SER A 27 -24.81 -77.53 5.37
N ARG A 28 -23.99 -76.51 5.66
CA ARG A 28 -23.20 -76.34 6.89
C ARG A 28 -24.12 -75.83 8.01
N PRO A 29 -23.97 -76.25 9.29
CA PRO A 29 -24.76 -75.71 10.39
C PRO A 29 -24.49 -74.20 10.57
N PRO A 30 -25.48 -73.39 10.99
CA PRO A 30 -25.28 -71.97 11.21
C PRO A 30 -24.25 -71.75 12.32
N ALA A 31 -23.32 -70.81 12.08
CA ALA A 31 -22.40 -70.33 13.10
C ALA A 31 -23.19 -69.68 14.26
N PRO A 32 -22.74 -69.80 15.52
CA PRO A 32 -23.39 -69.14 16.64
C PRO A 32 -23.41 -67.63 16.41
N ALA A 33 -24.55 -67.00 16.70
CA ALA A 33 -24.72 -65.56 16.60
C ALA A 33 -23.63 -64.84 17.42
N PRO A 34 -23.05 -63.74 16.92
CA PRO A 34 -22.09 -62.97 17.70
C PRO A 34 -22.76 -62.47 18.99
N ALA A 35 -22.13 -62.79 20.12
CA ALA A 35 -22.54 -62.30 21.43
C ALA A 35 -22.62 -60.78 21.40
N ASN A 36 -23.74 -60.27 21.93
CA ASN A 36 -24.08 -58.86 21.98
C ASN A 36 -23.11 -58.12 22.94
N VAL A 37 -21.95 -57.70 22.44
CA VAL A 37 -21.05 -56.79 23.14
C VAL A 37 -21.79 -55.46 23.27
N PRO A 38 -21.91 -54.85 24.46
CA PRO A 38 -22.49 -53.51 24.57
C PRO A 38 -21.80 -52.59 23.55
N ALA A 39 -22.57 -52.04 22.62
CA ALA A 39 -22.06 -51.35 21.44
C ALA A 39 -21.37 -50.01 21.78
N GLU A 40 -21.56 -49.52 23.01
CA GLU A 40 -21.02 -48.24 23.49
C GLU A 40 -20.54 -48.37 24.93
N TRP A 41 -19.30 -47.91 25.17
CA TRP A 41 -18.67 -47.89 26.49
C TRP A 41 -18.19 -46.48 26.83
N PRO A 42 -18.05 -46.14 28.13
CA PRO A 42 -17.45 -44.89 28.57
C PRO A 42 -16.06 -44.66 27.95
N ILE A 43 -15.79 -43.45 27.48
CA ILE A 43 -14.44 -43.06 27.04
C ILE A 43 -13.59 -42.80 28.29
N GLU A 44 -12.52 -43.57 28.50
CA GLU A 44 -11.57 -43.38 29.61
C GLU A 44 -10.53 -42.31 29.26
N THR A 45 -9.95 -42.40 28.06
CA THR A 45 -8.96 -41.42 27.58
C THR A 45 -9.17 -41.04 26.11
N LEU A 46 -8.79 -39.81 25.77
CA LEU A 46 -8.75 -39.29 24.40
C LEU A 46 -7.35 -38.74 24.11
N LYS A 47 -6.71 -39.26 23.07
CA LYS A 47 -5.39 -38.82 22.61
C LYS A 47 -5.43 -38.45 21.14
N VAL A 48 -4.50 -37.60 20.73
CA VAL A 48 -4.28 -37.22 19.33
C VAL A 48 -2.81 -37.43 18.99
N THR A 49 -2.54 -37.97 17.81
CA THR A 49 -1.19 -38.16 17.28
C THR A 49 -1.14 -37.69 15.82
N GLY A 50 0.04 -37.26 15.36
CA GLY A 50 0.27 -36.79 13.98
C GLY A 50 -0.08 -35.33 13.73
N ASN A 51 -0.52 -34.59 14.75
CA ASN A 51 -0.70 -33.13 14.68
C ASN A 51 0.64 -32.39 14.77
N GLU A 52 0.76 -31.27 14.08
CA GLU A 52 1.96 -30.44 14.02
C GLU A 52 1.68 -28.98 14.36
N VAL A 53 0.63 -28.39 13.75
CA VAL A 53 0.25 -26.99 13.94
C VAL A 53 -0.93 -26.85 14.90
N PHE A 54 -1.90 -27.78 14.86
CA PHE A 54 -3.06 -27.72 15.75
C PHE A 54 -2.78 -28.44 17.06
N GLU A 55 -3.16 -27.83 18.18
CA GLU A 55 -2.99 -28.43 19.50
C GLU A 55 -3.98 -29.60 19.69
N PRO A 56 -3.60 -30.68 20.42
CA PRO A 56 -4.48 -31.82 20.66
C PRO A 56 -5.84 -31.42 21.23
N ALA A 57 -5.88 -30.44 22.13
CA ALA A 57 -7.12 -29.94 22.73
C ALA A 57 -8.06 -29.30 21.70
N GLN A 58 -7.51 -28.60 20.70
CA GLN A 58 -8.30 -27.98 19.62
C GLN A 58 -8.93 -29.06 18.72
N ILE A 59 -8.16 -30.10 18.40
CA ILE A 59 -8.62 -31.24 17.59
C ILE A 59 -9.73 -31.98 18.34
N LEU A 60 -9.51 -32.30 19.62
CA LEU A 60 -10.51 -32.97 20.45
C LEU A 60 -11.78 -32.13 20.62
N ALA A 61 -11.68 -30.80 20.70
CA ALA A 61 -12.86 -29.93 20.76
C ALA A 61 -13.76 -30.07 19.52
N VAL A 62 -13.19 -30.29 18.32
CA VAL A 62 -13.96 -30.53 17.08
C VAL A 62 -14.64 -31.90 17.07
N THR A 63 -14.00 -32.92 17.65
CA THR A 63 -14.61 -34.25 17.78
C THR A 63 -15.91 -34.21 18.57
N GLY A 64 -16.11 -33.21 19.43
CA GLY A 64 -17.24 -33.10 20.35
C GLY A 64 -17.41 -34.31 21.28
N LEU A 65 -16.39 -35.15 21.40
CA LEU A 65 -16.37 -36.28 22.32
C LEU A 65 -15.89 -35.83 23.71
N LYS A 66 -16.43 -36.43 24.77
CA LYS A 66 -16.09 -36.13 26.15
C LYS A 66 -15.65 -37.38 26.90
N ILE A 67 -14.63 -37.24 27.74
CA ILE A 67 -14.23 -38.27 28.69
C ILE A 67 -15.42 -38.60 29.60
N GLY A 68 -15.67 -39.90 29.80
CA GLY A 68 -16.79 -40.45 30.57
C GLY A 68 -18.09 -40.65 29.79
N GLU A 69 -18.24 -40.07 28.58
CA GLU A 69 -19.43 -40.32 27.78
C GLU A 69 -19.41 -41.74 27.19
N ARG A 70 -20.57 -42.36 27.02
CA ARG A 70 -20.67 -43.63 26.31
C ARG A 70 -20.53 -43.40 24.81
N ALA A 71 -19.55 -44.04 24.18
CA ALA A 71 -19.33 -43.96 22.74
C ALA A 71 -19.00 -45.34 22.16
N GLY A 72 -19.40 -45.52 20.91
CA GLY A 72 -19.07 -46.68 20.10
C GLY A 72 -18.62 -46.24 18.71
N LYS A 73 -18.44 -47.20 17.81
CA LYS A 73 -17.95 -46.98 16.45
C LYS A 73 -18.64 -45.81 15.73
N ALA A 74 -19.97 -45.73 15.80
CA ALA A 74 -20.75 -44.69 15.13
C ALA A 74 -20.38 -43.27 15.60
N LYS A 75 -20.15 -43.05 16.90
CA LYS A 75 -19.75 -41.73 17.43
C LYS A 75 -18.33 -41.37 17.03
N PHE A 76 -17.39 -42.32 17.05
CA PHE A 76 -16.02 -42.09 16.59
C PHE A 76 -15.96 -41.82 15.08
N GLU A 77 -16.78 -42.52 14.30
CA GLU A 77 -16.89 -42.29 12.86
C GLU A 77 -17.47 -40.90 12.55
N ALA A 78 -18.52 -40.48 13.28
CA ALA A 78 -19.04 -39.11 13.17
C ALA A 78 -18.03 -38.04 13.65
N ALA A 79 -17.16 -38.36 14.62
CA ALA A 79 -16.08 -37.46 15.03
C ALA A 79 -15.00 -37.34 13.94
N ARG A 80 -14.59 -38.47 13.32
CA ARG A 80 -13.69 -38.49 12.16
C ARG A 80 -14.25 -37.64 11.02
N ASP A 81 -15.51 -37.83 10.68
CA ASP A 81 -16.15 -37.11 9.57
C ASP A 81 -16.27 -35.61 9.86
N ARG A 82 -16.50 -35.22 11.12
CA ARG A 82 -16.44 -33.82 11.56
C ARG A 82 -15.05 -33.22 11.38
N LEU A 83 -14.00 -33.95 11.76
CA LEU A 83 -12.61 -33.52 11.58
C LEU A 83 -12.27 -33.37 10.09
N LEU A 84 -12.57 -34.35 9.24
CA LEU A 84 -12.37 -34.24 7.78
C LEU A 84 -13.24 -33.12 7.16
N GLY A 85 -14.42 -32.87 7.75
CA GLY A 85 -15.33 -31.80 7.36
C GLY A 85 -14.79 -30.39 7.59
N THR A 86 -13.76 -30.21 8.43
CA THR A 86 -13.13 -28.89 8.64
C THR A 86 -12.27 -28.47 7.45
N GLY A 87 -11.72 -29.44 6.71
CA GLY A 87 -10.70 -29.18 5.68
C GLY A 87 -9.31 -28.93 6.24
N ALA A 88 -9.09 -29.11 7.54
CA ALA A 88 -7.77 -28.95 8.18
C ALA A 88 -6.86 -30.18 8.02
N PHE A 89 -7.44 -31.36 7.79
CA PHE A 89 -6.72 -32.64 7.76
C PHE A 89 -6.87 -33.33 6.40
N GLU A 90 -5.76 -33.86 5.89
CA GLU A 90 -5.72 -34.73 4.71
C GLU A 90 -6.27 -36.11 5.03
N SER A 91 -5.92 -36.63 6.22
CA SER A 91 -6.42 -37.91 6.71
C SER A 91 -6.74 -37.85 8.21
N VAL A 92 -7.75 -38.61 8.62
CA VAL A 92 -8.14 -38.79 10.01
C VAL A 92 -8.48 -40.27 10.22
N GLY A 93 -7.67 -40.95 11.01
CA GLY A 93 -7.92 -42.28 11.55
C GLY A 93 -8.34 -42.20 13.02
N TYR A 94 -8.92 -43.29 13.51
CA TYR A 94 -9.14 -43.47 14.95
C TYR A 94 -8.98 -44.94 15.32
N ARG A 95 -8.51 -45.17 16.54
CA ARG A 95 -8.42 -46.50 17.15
C ARG A 95 -8.96 -46.40 18.56
N PHE A 96 -9.63 -47.44 19.02
CA PHE A 96 -10.10 -47.55 20.39
C PHE A 96 -9.87 -48.97 20.90
N GLU A 97 -9.31 -49.08 22.09
CA GLU A 97 -8.97 -50.34 22.75
C GLU A 97 -9.64 -50.38 24.13
N PRO A 98 -9.89 -51.57 24.72
CA PRO A 98 -10.38 -51.66 26.09
C PRO A 98 -9.46 -50.90 27.05
N GLY A 99 -10.01 -49.93 27.77
CA GLY A 99 -9.26 -49.08 28.68
C GLY A 99 -8.70 -49.86 29.87
N GLY A 100 -7.69 -49.30 30.53
CA GLY A 100 -7.00 -49.94 31.66
C GLY A 100 -7.92 -50.37 32.82
N SER A 101 -9.09 -49.75 32.95
CA SER A 101 -10.09 -50.14 33.96
C SER A 101 -10.96 -51.34 33.55
N GLY A 102 -10.91 -51.75 32.28
CA GLY A 102 -11.74 -52.79 31.68
C GLY A 102 -13.22 -52.42 31.54
N LYS A 103 -13.59 -51.16 31.82
CA LYS A 103 -14.98 -50.67 31.83
C LYS A 103 -15.23 -49.54 30.82
N GLY A 104 -14.29 -49.30 29.92
CA GLY A 104 -14.33 -48.20 28.96
C GLY A 104 -13.36 -48.37 27.81
N TYR A 105 -13.18 -47.29 27.05
CA TYR A 105 -12.29 -47.23 25.89
C TYR A 105 -11.18 -46.20 26.06
N ASP A 106 -9.95 -46.59 25.76
CA ASP A 106 -8.87 -45.68 25.45
C ASP A 106 -8.88 -45.42 23.94
N ALA A 107 -9.14 -44.18 23.54
CA ALA A 107 -9.29 -43.79 22.15
C ALA A 107 -8.18 -42.84 21.70
N THR A 108 -7.65 -43.09 20.51
CA THR A 108 -6.63 -42.26 19.87
C THR A 108 -7.08 -41.87 18.46
N PHE A 109 -7.03 -40.57 18.15
CA PHE A 109 -7.18 -40.05 16.80
C PHE A 109 -5.79 -39.87 16.18
N GLU A 110 -5.61 -40.44 14.99
CA GLU A 110 -4.39 -40.31 14.18
C GLU A 110 -4.71 -39.33 13.05
N VAL A 111 -4.05 -38.16 13.00
CA VAL A 111 -4.34 -37.12 12.00
C VAL A 111 -3.14 -36.83 11.12
N THR A 112 -3.40 -36.37 9.90
CA THR A 112 -2.40 -35.75 9.02
C THR A 112 -2.93 -34.39 8.60
N GLU A 113 -2.23 -33.33 8.98
CA GLU A 113 -2.62 -31.95 8.66
C GLU A 113 -2.34 -31.61 7.20
N VAL A 114 -3.21 -30.82 6.58
CA VAL A 114 -2.99 -30.36 5.21
C VAL A 114 -1.85 -29.34 5.18
N GLN A 115 -0.89 -29.58 4.28
CA GLN A 115 0.24 -28.67 4.02
C GLN A 115 0.22 -28.19 2.55
N PRO A 116 0.77 -27.00 2.25
CA PRO A 116 1.33 -26.02 3.18
C PRO A 116 0.26 -25.20 3.91
N MET A 117 0.60 -24.72 5.12
CA MET A 117 -0.19 -23.75 5.86
C MET A 117 0.32 -22.32 5.69
N TYR A 118 -0.60 -21.38 5.56
CA TYR A 118 -0.29 -19.97 5.30
C TYR A 118 -0.74 -19.08 6.46
N PRO A 119 -0.01 -18.00 6.77
CA PRO A 119 -0.48 -16.96 7.67
C PRO A 119 -1.81 -16.37 7.21
N VAL A 120 -2.63 -15.96 8.16
CA VAL A 120 -3.93 -15.33 7.90
C VAL A 120 -3.86 -13.83 8.14
N ARG A 121 -4.42 -13.06 7.21
CA ARG A 121 -4.53 -11.61 7.29
C ARG A 121 -5.95 -11.15 6.92
N PHE A 122 -6.36 -10.03 7.50
CA PHE A 122 -7.68 -9.43 7.28
C PHE A 122 -7.49 -8.04 6.69
N GLU A 123 -8.16 -7.73 5.58
CA GLU A 123 -8.04 -6.46 4.87
C GLU A 123 -9.41 -5.85 4.58
N ASP A 124 -9.49 -4.52 4.67
CA ASP A 124 -10.65 -3.73 4.22
C ASP A 124 -12.01 -4.15 4.83
N LEU A 125 -12.00 -4.86 5.97
CA LEU A 125 -13.21 -5.23 6.71
C LEU A 125 -13.63 -4.09 7.67
N PRO A 126 -14.94 -3.95 7.97
CA PRO A 126 -15.50 -2.77 8.66
C PRO A 126 -15.15 -2.66 10.16
N ILE A 127 -14.32 -3.56 10.68
CA ILE A 127 -13.84 -3.57 12.07
C ILE A 127 -12.34 -3.93 12.10
N PRO A 128 -11.62 -3.61 13.18
CA PRO A 128 -10.20 -3.94 13.30
C PRO A 128 -9.92 -5.43 13.17
N ALA A 129 -8.82 -5.79 12.51
CA ALA A 129 -8.37 -7.17 12.32
C ALA A 129 -8.26 -7.95 13.65
N THR A 130 -7.85 -7.27 14.73
CA THR A 130 -7.74 -7.84 16.08
C THR A 130 -9.09 -8.27 16.66
N GLU A 131 -10.18 -7.59 16.32
CA GLU A 131 -11.53 -8.00 16.74
C GLU A 131 -12.01 -9.21 15.95
N ILE A 132 -11.69 -9.28 14.66
CA ILE A 132 -12.03 -10.43 13.80
C ILE A 132 -11.26 -11.67 14.27
N GLN A 133 -9.97 -11.53 14.55
CA GLN A 133 -9.13 -12.60 15.07
C GLN A 133 -9.71 -13.17 16.37
N LYS A 134 -10.03 -12.32 17.36
CA LYS A 134 -10.65 -12.75 18.62
C LYS A 134 -12.02 -13.42 18.42
N ALA A 135 -12.79 -12.98 17.43
CA ALA A 135 -14.06 -13.59 17.10
C ALA A 135 -13.87 -15.01 16.55
N LEU A 136 -12.89 -15.21 15.66
CA LEU A 136 -12.55 -16.52 15.11
C LEU A 136 -11.97 -17.45 16.18
N GLU A 137 -11.05 -16.98 17.02
CA GLU A 137 -10.48 -17.74 18.15
C GLU A 137 -11.56 -18.30 19.08
N ARG A 138 -12.65 -17.56 19.29
CA ARG A 138 -13.78 -18.00 20.13
C ARG A 138 -14.75 -18.94 19.39
N ALA A 139 -14.92 -18.73 18.08
CA ALA A 139 -15.96 -19.39 17.31
C ALA A 139 -15.49 -20.67 16.61
N GLU A 140 -14.18 -20.82 16.39
CA GLU A 140 -13.55 -21.87 15.60
C GLU A 140 -12.39 -22.53 16.39
N PRO A 141 -12.57 -23.77 16.89
CA PRO A 141 -11.53 -24.43 17.68
C PRO A 141 -10.19 -24.61 16.97
N LEU A 142 -10.21 -24.81 15.64
CA LEU A 142 -9.00 -24.97 14.80
C LEU A 142 -8.50 -23.65 14.21
N PHE A 143 -8.84 -22.51 14.81
CA PHE A 143 -8.21 -21.25 14.45
C PHE A 143 -6.80 -21.19 15.00
N ALA A 144 -5.84 -20.89 14.12
CA ALA A 144 -4.42 -20.80 14.43
C ALA A 144 -3.78 -19.68 13.60
N SER A 145 -2.53 -19.32 13.92
CA SER A 145 -1.78 -18.28 13.20
C SER A 145 -1.52 -18.63 11.73
N ARG A 146 -1.54 -19.93 11.39
CA ARG A 146 -1.47 -20.44 10.03
C ARG A 146 -2.56 -21.47 9.81
N ILE A 147 -3.13 -21.50 8.60
CA ILE A 147 -4.17 -22.46 8.21
C ILE A 147 -3.91 -22.99 6.81
N PRO A 148 -4.43 -24.19 6.47
CA PRO A 148 -4.38 -24.69 5.11
C PRO A 148 -5.36 -23.93 4.21
N ALA A 149 -4.98 -23.74 2.95
CA ALA A 149 -5.79 -23.06 1.95
C ALA A 149 -6.83 -24.00 1.29
N THR A 150 -7.51 -24.84 2.05
CA THR A 150 -8.59 -25.69 1.51
C THR A 150 -9.89 -24.92 1.40
N ASP A 151 -10.67 -25.16 0.34
CA ASP A 151 -11.94 -24.48 0.13
C ASP A 151 -12.89 -24.59 1.33
N LYS A 152 -12.94 -25.76 1.98
CA LYS A 152 -13.77 -25.99 3.18
C LYS A 152 -13.38 -25.07 4.33
N MET A 153 -12.07 -24.94 4.59
CA MET A 153 -11.54 -24.12 5.68
C MET A 153 -11.76 -22.64 5.41
N LEU A 154 -11.42 -22.20 4.19
CA LEU A 154 -11.59 -20.82 3.76
C LEU A 154 -13.04 -20.36 3.81
N GLN A 155 -13.97 -21.14 3.24
CA GLN A 155 -15.39 -20.81 3.28
C GLN A 155 -15.98 -20.88 4.70
N ARG A 156 -15.50 -21.79 5.56
CA ARG A 156 -15.91 -21.85 6.96
C ARG A 156 -15.57 -20.56 7.68
N TYR A 157 -14.36 -20.04 7.50
CA TYR A 157 -13.90 -18.83 8.16
C TYR A 157 -14.56 -17.58 7.59
N ALA A 158 -14.69 -17.49 6.25
CA ALA A 158 -15.45 -16.42 5.61
C ALA A 158 -16.86 -16.31 6.19
N ARG A 159 -17.63 -17.41 6.22
CA ARG A 159 -18.98 -17.44 6.82
C ARG A 159 -19.00 -17.01 8.28
N ARG A 160 -17.97 -17.36 9.05
CA ARG A 160 -17.89 -17.00 10.46
C ARG A 160 -17.66 -15.51 10.66
N ILE A 161 -16.81 -14.92 9.83
CA ILE A 161 -16.59 -13.48 9.78
C ILE A 161 -17.89 -12.77 9.38
N GLU A 162 -18.55 -13.21 8.31
CA GLU A 162 -19.83 -12.65 7.84
C GLU A 162 -20.91 -12.67 8.94
N GLN A 163 -21.08 -13.80 9.64
CA GLN A 163 -22.01 -13.94 10.75
C GLN A 163 -21.69 -12.95 11.89
N TYR A 164 -20.41 -12.80 12.21
CA TYR A 164 -19.96 -11.89 13.26
C TYR A 164 -20.24 -10.42 12.89
N LEU A 165 -19.92 -10.02 11.66
CA LEU A 165 -20.17 -8.67 11.17
C LEU A 165 -21.67 -8.34 11.10
N SER A 166 -22.47 -9.28 10.61
CA SER A 166 -23.93 -9.15 10.53
C SER A 166 -24.56 -8.98 11.93
N SER A 167 -24.08 -9.72 12.94
CA SER A 167 -24.55 -9.57 14.33
C SER A 167 -24.29 -8.19 14.95
N ARG A 168 -23.39 -7.41 14.36
CA ARG A 168 -23.05 -6.03 14.75
C ARG A 168 -23.71 -4.97 13.87
N GLY A 169 -24.64 -5.37 12.98
CA GLY A 169 -25.31 -4.46 12.06
C GLY A 169 -24.44 -4.00 10.88
N MET A 170 -23.36 -4.72 10.58
CA MET A 170 -22.44 -4.41 9.47
C MET A 170 -22.36 -5.58 8.48
N PRO A 171 -23.45 -5.97 7.79
CA PRO A 171 -23.41 -7.10 6.87
C PRO A 171 -22.43 -6.84 5.71
N GLU A 172 -21.46 -7.72 5.55
CA GLU A 172 -20.44 -7.66 4.50
C GLU A 172 -20.16 -9.07 4.00
N GLU A 173 -20.04 -9.25 2.68
CA GLU A 173 -19.71 -10.53 2.06
C GLU A 173 -18.18 -10.70 2.01
N VAL A 174 -17.66 -11.83 2.46
CA VAL A 174 -16.22 -12.02 2.66
C VAL A 174 -15.67 -13.05 1.69
N ALA A 175 -14.65 -12.66 0.93
CA ALA A 175 -13.88 -13.56 0.08
C ALA A 175 -12.47 -13.79 0.64
N SER A 176 -11.96 -14.99 0.43
CA SER A 176 -10.58 -15.38 0.74
C SER A 176 -9.74 -15.51 -0.52
N ARG A 177 -8.48 -15.05 -0.51
CA ARG A 177 -7.51 -15.28 -1.59
C ARG A 177 -6.11 -15.50 -1.03
N ILE A 178 -5.30 -16.29 -1.71
CA ILE A 178 -3.86 -16.38 -1.44
C ILE A 178 -3.18 -15.22 -2.17
N VAL A 179 -2.40 -14.41 -1.47
CA VAL A 179 -1.66 -13.27 -2.03
C VAL A 179 -0.19 -13.36 -1.68
N SER A 180 0.65 -12.63 -2.44
CA SER A 180 2.08 -12.47 -2.19
C SER A 180 2.40 -10.97 -2.23
N ASP A 181 2.44 -10.33 -1.08
CA ASP A 181 2.85 -8.91 -0.99
C ASP A 181 4.38 -8.77 -1.05
N GLU A 182 5.09 -9.79 -0.57
CA GLU A 182 6.55 -9.93 -0.66
C GLU A 182 6.90 -11.18 -1.48
N PRO A 183 7.98 -11.18 -2.28
CA PRO A 183 8.41 -12.37 -3.01
C PRO A 183 8.63 -13.57 -2.08
N GLY A 184 7.91 -14.67 -2.30
CA GLY A 184 8.05 -15.91 -1.55
C GLY A 184 7.26 -15.97 -0.24
N LYS A 185 6.53 -14.91 0.14
CA LYS A 185 5.68 -14.89 1.34
C LYS A 185 4.21 -14.91 0.95
N LEU A 186 3.67 -16.12 0.88
CA LEU A 186 2.26 -16.35 0.60
C LEU A 186 1.42 -16.25 1.88
N GLU A 187 0.32 -15.52 1.81
CA GLU A 187 -0.63 -15.32 2.91
C GLU A 187 -2.07 -15.51 2.43
N ILE A 188 -2.94 -16.01 3.31
CA ILE A 188 -4.39 -16.03 3.07
C ILE A 188 -4.97 -14.71 3.57
N VAL A 189 -5.57 -13.95 2.65
CA VAL A 189 -6.26 -12.70 2.95
C VAL A 189 -7.77 -12.88 2.87
N PHE A 190 -8.46 -12.53 3.95
CA PHE A 190 -9.91 -12.35 3.98
C PHE A 190 -10.24 -10.86 3.82
N ARG A 191 -11.08 -10.54 2.84
CA ARG A 191 -11.49 -9.16 2.50
C ARG A 191 -12.90 -9.13 1.92
N PRO A 192 -13.55 -7.95 1.80
CA PRO A 192 -14.82 -7.84 1.11
C PRO A 192 -14.77 -8.49 -0.29
N ALA A 193 -15.80 -9.27 -0.64
CA ALA A 193 -15.89 -9.95 -1.92
C ALA A 193 -15.98 -8.98 -3.10
N LYS A 194 -16.57 -7.81 -2.86
CA LYS A 194 -16.70 -6.72 -3.84
C LYS A 194 -15.36 -6.03 -4.05
N ALA A 195 -15.08 -5.63 -5.29
CA ALA A 195 -13.93 -4.80 -5.59
C ALA A 195 -14.03 -3.47 -4.82
N PRO A 196 -12.90 -2.92 -4.34
CA PRO A 196 -12.93 -1.64 -3.66
C PRO A 196 -13.51 -0.56 -4.59
N PRO A 197 -14.42 0.28 -4.10
CA PRO A 197 -15.10 1.25 -4.95
C PRO A 197 -14.16 2.38 -5.35
N THR A 198 -14.44 3.02 -6.48
CA THR A 198 -13.73 4.23 -6.91
C THR A 198 -14.41 5.49 -6.36
N VAL A 199 -13.66 6.57 -6.21
CA VAL A 199 -14.23 7.89 -5.91
C VAL A 199 -14.93 8.42 -7.16
N ALA A 200 -16.22 8.65 -7.06
CA ALA A 200 -17.02 9.26 -8.14
C ALA A 200 -17.12 10.78 -7.97
N GLU A 201 -17.32 11.23 -6.73
CA GLU A 201 -17.49 12.65 -6.40
C GLU A 201 -16.88 12.94 -5.03
N VAL A 202 -16.38 14.15 -4.84
CA VAL A 202 -15.96 14.66 -3.53
C VAL A 202 -16.81 15.87 -3.16
N ARG A 203 -17.35 15.87 -1.94
CA ARG A 203 -18.14 16.96 -1.36
C ARG A 203 -17.48 17.46 -0.09
N PHE A 204 -17.66 18.74 0.20
CA PHE A 204 -17.15 19.37 1.41
C PHE A 204 -18.28 20.04 2.18
N THR A 205 -18.17 20.01 3.50
CA THR A 205 -19.07 20.65 4.45
C THR A 205 -18.24 21.31 5.55
N GLY A 206 -18.75 22.37 6.17
CA GLY A 206 -18.05 23.07 7.26
C GLY A 206 -16.99 24.10 6.82
N ASN A 207 -16.75 24.25 5.51
CA ASN A 207 -15.85 25.27 4.98
C ASN A 207 -16.56 26.61 4.75
N SER A 208 -15.88 27.71 5.05
CA SER A 208 -16.33 29.10 4.89
C SER A 208 -15.25 30.02 4.32
N VAL A 209 -13.97 29.79 4.67
CA VAL A 209 -12.81 30.58 4.25
C VAL A 209 -12.45 30.31 2.79
N ILE A 210 -12.61 29.06 2.34
CA ILE A 210 -12.36 28.65 0.95
C ILE A 210 -13.69 28.23 0.33
N PRO A 211 -14.04 28.73 -0.87
CA PRO A 211 -15.25 28.29 -1.56
C PRO A 211 -15.28 26.79 -1.78
N THR A 212 -16.44 26.16 -1.54
CA THR A 212 -16.64 24.72 -1.70
C THR A 212 -16.23 24.23 -3.09
N THR A 213 -16.54 25.00 -4.13
CA THR A 213 -16.19 24.69 -5.52
C THR A 213 -14.69 24.59 -5.74
N THR A 214 -13.88 25.42 -5.08
CA THR A 214 -12.42 25.36 -5.15
C THR A 214 -11.91 24.05 -4.55
N LEU A 215 -12.40 23.68 -3.35
CA LEU A 215 -12.01 22.43 -2.69
C LEU A 215 -12.41 21.20 -3.51
N GLN A 216 -13.62 21.23 -4.06
CA GLN A 216 -14.14 20.16 -4.92
C GLN A 216 -13.30 20.02 -6.19
N ASN A 217 -12.97 21.11 -6.89
CA ASN A 217 -12.15 21.06 -8.10
C ASN A 217 -10.73 20.56 -7.82
N THR A 218 -10.12 21.00 -6.72
CA THR A 218 -8.81 20.51 -6.29
C THR A 218 -8.84 19.00 -6.09
N MET A 219 -9.83 18.48 -5.34
CA MET A 219 -9.95 17.05 -5.10
C MET A 219 -10.39 16.25 -6.33
N ALA A 220 -11.22 16.84 -7.20
CA ALA A 220 -11.65 16.18 -8.43
C ALA A 220 -10.46 15.83 -9.32
N SER A 221 -9.44 16.68 -9.39
CA SER A 221 -8.28 16.45 -10.25
C SER A 221 -7.35 15.33 -9.77
N VAL A 222 -7.38 14.99 -8.47
CA VAL A 222 -6.45 14.01 -7.85
C VAL A 222 -7.12 12.75 -7.30
N ALA A 223 -8.42 12.80 -6.97
CA ALA A 223 -9.12 11.71 -6.29
C ALA A 223 -10.17 11.01 -7.17
N VAL A 224 -10.90 11.73 -8.03
CA VAL A 224 -11.98 11.14 -8.84
C VAL A 224 -11.39 10.11 -9.81
N GLY A 225 -12.05 8.96 -9.93
CA GLY A 225 -11.60 7.82 -10.73
C GLY A 225 -10.57 6.92 -10.03
N THR A 226 -10.04 7.33 -8.89
CA THR A 226 -9.10 6.49 -8.11
C THR A 226 -9.85 5.55 -7.17
N VAL A 227 -9.20 4.44 -6.78
CA VAL A 227 -9.73 3.51 -5.79
C VAL A 227 -9.80 4.20 -4.41
N TYR A 228 -10.97 4.17 -3.78
CA TYR A 228 -11.17 4.74 -2.46
C TYR A 228 -10.56 3.84 -1.38
N ARG A 229 -9.62 4.41 -0.64
CA ARG A 229 -9.17 3.94 0.67
C ARG A 229 -9.02 5.17 1.56
N GLU A 230 -9.62 5.15 2.75
CA GLU A 230 -9.69 6.34 3.60
C GLU A 230 -8.29 6.89 3.92
N THR A 231 -7.32 6.03 4.26
CA THR A 231 -5.93 6.44 4.54
C THR A 231 -5.29 7.20 3.38
N ARG A 232 -5.44 6.67 2.14
CA ARG A 232 -4.91 7.32 0.93
C ARG A 232 -5.67 8.61 0.63
N PHE A 233 -6.97 8.63 0.85
CA PHE A 233 -7.80 9.81 0.63
C PHE A 233 -7.45 10.95 1.60
N ARG A 234 -7.18 10.63 2.88
CA ARG A 234 -6.66 11.60 3.87
C ARG A 234 -5.32 12.19 3.46
N GLN A 235 -4.40 11.38 2.94
CA GLN A 235 -3.13 11.87 2.38
C GLN A 235 -3.35 12.84 1.21
N LEU A 236 -4.33 12.59 0.34
CA LEU A 236 -4.68 13.53 -0.74
C LEU A 236 -5.22 14.85 -0.18
N LEU A 237 -6.04 14.83 0.87
CA LEU A 237 -6.52 16.04 1.54
C LEU A 237 -5.36 16.83 2.17
N ASP A 238 -4.45 16.16 2.87
CA ASP A 238 -3.29 16.80 3.48
C ASP A 238 -2.30 17.36 2.44
N ALA A 239 -2.16 16.71 1.29
CA ALA A 239 -1.26 17.16 0.23
C ALA A 239 -1.85 18.29 -0.63
N ASN A 240 -3.18 18.36 -0.80
CA ASN A 240 -3.80 19.26 -1.79
C ASN A 240 -4.75 20.29 -1.18
N VAL A 241 -5.45 19.97 -0.08
CA VAL A 241 -6.44 20.86 0.54
C VAL A 241 -5.85 21.63 1.71
N ARG A 242 -5.11 20.96 2.60
CA ARG A 242 -4.46 21.61 3.75
C ARG A 242 -3.57 22.80 3.35
N PRO A 243 -2.74 22.74 2.29
CA PRO A 243 -1.92 23.88 1.88
C PRO A 243 -2.74 25.11 1.49
N LEU A 244 -3.95 24.94 0.93
CA LEU A 244 -4.83 26.06 0.59
C LEU A 244 -5.31 26.81 1.84
N TYR A 245 -5.50 26.09 2.94
CA TYR A 245 -5.86 26.65 4.25
C TYR A 245 -4.65 27.27 4.94
N GLU A 246 -3.48 26.61 4.87
CA GLU A 246 -2.22 27.16 5.39
C GLU A 246 -1.85 28.48 4.70
N ALA A 247 -2.06 28.61 3.39
CA ALA A 247 -1.90 29.89 2.66
C ALA A 247 -2.81 31.02 3.19
N ARG A 248 -3.81 30.68 4.00
CA ARG A 248 -4.73 31.63 4.66
C ARG A 248 -4.57 31.64 6.18
N GLY A 249 -3.43 31.17 6.70
CA GLY A 249 -3.11 31.15 8.12
C GLY A 249 -3.96 30.18 8.95
N ARG A 250 -4.61 29.19 8.32
CA ARG A 250 -5.40 28.15 9.00
C ARG A 250 -4.55 26.90 9.21
N VAL A 251 -3.69 26.95 10.22
CA VAL A 251 -2.69 25.89 10.48
C VAL A 251 -3.31 24.64 11.12
N ASP A 252 -4.36 24.82 11.91
CA ASP A 252 -5.05 23.74 12.62
C ASP A 252 -6.16 23.08 11.80
N VAL A 253 -6.23 23.34 10.49
CA VAL A 253 -7.28 22.74 9.66
C VAL A 253 -7.29 21.23 9.83
N ALA A 254 -8.48 20.66 10.03
CA ALA A 254 -8.66 19.24 10.23
C ALA A 254 -9.81 18.70 9.38
N PHE A 255 -9.73 17.40 9.09
CA PHE A 255 -10.75 16.67 8.34
C PHE A 255 -11.32 15.55 9.23
N PRO A 256 -12.02 15.89 10.33
CA PRO A 256 -12.37 14.93 11.37
C PRO A 256 -13.35 13.85 10.88
N LYS A 257 -14.25 14.21 9.97
CA LYS A 257 -15.30 13.33 9.47
C LYS A 257 -15.16 13.12 7.97
N ILE A 258 -15.07 11.85 7.57
CA ILE A 258 -15.19 11.43 6.17
C ILE A 258 -16.31 10.40 6.14
N SER A 259 -17.26 10.60 5.24
CA SER A 259 -18.39 9.68 5.05
C SER A 259 -18.55 9.35 3.58
N THR A 260 -18.99 8.14 3.28
CA THR A 260 -19.12 7.65 1.92
C THR A 260 -20.55 7.16 1.67
N MET A 261 -21.05 7.45 0.48
CA MET A 261 -22.33 6.94 -0.01
C MET A 261 -22.16 6.47 -1.45
N PRO A 262 -22.86 5.40 -1.89
CA PRO A 262 -22.90 5.06 -3.31
C PRO A 262 -23.41 6.24 -4.14
N ALA A 263 -22.73 6.55 -5.24
CA ALA A 263 -23.21 7.53 -6.19
C ALA A 263 -24.47 7.01 -6.90
N GLN A 264 -25.44 7.90 -7.15
CA GLN A 264 -26.72 7.54 -7.76
C GLN A 264 -26.59 7.32 -9.27
N ASP A 265 -25.84 8.18 -9.95
CA ASP A 265 -25.79 8.23 -11.41
C ASP A 265 -24.60 7.49 -12.03
N VAL A 266 -23.58 7.20 -11.22
CA VAL A 266 -22.31 6.62 -11.68
C VAL A 266 -21.79 5.56 -10.72
N LYS A 267 -20.98 4.63 -11.24
CA LYS A 267 -20.33 3.62 -10.41
C LYS A 267 -19.22 4.26 -9.57
N GLY A 268 -19.41 4.28 -8.25
CA GLY A 268 -18.41 4.75 -7.30
C GLY A 268 -19.04 5.32 -6.02
N LEU A 269 -18.22 6.01 -5.23
CA LEU A 269 -18.64 6.66 -4.00
C LEU A 269 -18.66 8.18 -4.16
N VAL A 270 -19.69 8.79 -3.58
CA VAL A 270 -19.66 10.19 -3.16
C VAL A 270 -18.98 10.23 -1.79
N VAL A 271 -17.82 10.87 -1.72
CA VAL A 271 -17.05 11.06 -0.49
C VAL A 271 -17.33 12.46 0.06
N THR A 272 -17.99 12.54 1.22
CA THR A 272 -18.29 13.80 1.90
C THR A 272 -17.33 14.02 3.06
N VAL A 273 -16.58 15.12 2.98
CA VAL A 273 -15.57 15.55 3.94
C VAL A 273 -16.12 16.68 4.80
N GLY A 274 -16.11 16.50 6.11
CA GLY A 274 -16.31 17.58 7.08
C GLY A 274 -14.98 18.29 7.33
N VAL A 275 -14.97 19.60 7.12
CA VAL A 275 -13.82 20.46 7.39
C VAL A 275 -14.04 21.17 8.71
N ASP A 276 -13.03 21.09 9.57
CA ASP A 276 -12.83 22.02 10.67
C ASP A 276 -11.72 22.99 10.26
N GLU A 277 -12.06 24.25 10.00
CA GLU A 277 -11.11 25.23 9.47
C GLU A 277 -10.10 25.70 10.52
N GLY A 278 -10.37 25.45 11.81
CA GLY A 278 -9.51 25.90 12.90
C GLY A 278 -9.39 27.43 13.00
N ASN A 279 -8.46 27.87 13.84
CA ASN A 279 -8.22 29.30 14.08
C ASN A 279 -7.35 29.95 13.00
N THR A 280 -7.44 31.27 12.87
CA THR A 280 -6.49 32.07 12.09
C THR A 280 -5.26 32.34 12.93
N TYR A 281 -4.08 32.11 12.34
CA TYR A 281 -2.79 32.37 12.95
C TYR A 281 -2.08 33.54 12.27
N GLY A 282 -1.48 34.42 13.08
CA GLY A 282 -0.54 35.43 12.62
C GLY A 282 0.88 34.86 12.51
N LEU A 283 1.73 35.49 11.70
CA LEU A 283 3.16 35.23 11.70
C LEU A 283 3.78 35.94 12.91
N GLY A 284 4.33 35.16 13.84
CA GLY A 284 5.05 35.65 15.00
C GLY A 284 6.48 36.05 14.62
N SER A 285 7.45 35.55 15.39
CA SER A 285 8.87 35.79 15.14
C SER A 285 9.42 34.90 14.02
N VAL A 286 10.38 35.43 13.25
CA VAL A 286 11.16 34.67 12.28
C VAL A 286 12.63 34.75 12.67
N LYS A 287 13.22 33.61 12.99
CA LYS A 287 14.64 33.47 13.31
C LYS A 287 15.36 32.75 12.19
N ILE A 288 16.59 33.17 11.91
CA ILE A 288 17.46 32.49 10.96
C ILE A 288 18.59 31.86 11.74
N ASP A 289 18.69 30.55 11.62
CA ASP A 289 19.79 29.74 12.11
C ASP A 289 20.73 29.46 10.94
N ALA A 290 21.88 30.12 10.94
CA ALA A 290 22.87 30.04 9.88
C ALA A 290 24.29 29.98 10.49
N PRO A 291 25.26 29.31 9.84
CA PRO A 291 26.66 29.34 10.25
C PRO A 291 27.20 30.77 10.31
N GLY A 292 28.11 31.03 11.27
CA GLY A 292 28.56 32.39 11.63
C GLY A 292 29.21 33.24 10.54
N GLU A 293 29.62 32.63 9.41
CA GLU A 293 30.14 33.35 8.24
C GLU A 293 29.04 34.06 7.43
N ILE A 294 27.77 33.72 7.65
CA ILE A 294 26.63 34.27 6.91
C ILE A 294 25.80 35.17 7.81
N PRO A 295 25.71 36.48 7.50
CA PRO A 295 24.93 37.41 8.30
C PRO A 295 23.44 37.04 8.28
N ALA A 296 22.94 36.47 9.38
CA ALA A 296 21.53 36.11 9.54
C ALA A 296 20.58 37.31 9.29
N GLY A 297 21.01 38.52 9.66
CA GLY A 297 20.24 39.75 9.43
C GLY A 297 20.03 40.08 7.94
N ASP A 298 20.99 39.77 7.08
CA ASP A 298 20.87 40.02 5.64
C ASP A 298 19.94 39.01 4.97
N LEU A 299 19.99 37.75 5.41
CA LEU A 299 19.05 36.73 4.98
C LEU A 299 17.62 37.05 5.44
N LEU A 300 17.46 37.59 6.66
CA LEU A 300 16.15 37.95 7.19
C LEU A 300 15.51 39.07 6.35
N LYS A 301 16.32 40.07 5.97
CA LYS A 301 15.90 41.13 5.05
C LYS A 301 15.57 40.57 3.66
N ALA A 302 16.37 39.64 3.13
CA ALA A 302 16.11 39.01 1.83
C ALA A 302 14.80 38.22 1.82
N GLY A 303 14.45 37.56 2.94
CA GLY A 303 13.20 36.83 3.09
C GLY A 303 11.96 37.73 3.02
N ALA A 304 12.06 39.00 3.45
CA ALA A 304 10.97 39.98 3.42
C ALA A 304 9.67 39.44 4.04
N PHE A 305 9.78 38.77 5.19
CA PHE A 305 8.64 38.20 5.90
C PHE A 305 7.78 39.30 6.54
N LYS A 306 6.46 39.15 6.43
CA LYS A 306 5.50 40.09 7.01
C LYS A 306 5.16 39.69 8.44
N ILE A 307 6.12 39.92 9.35
CA ILE A 307 5.95 39.65 10.78
C ILE A 307 4.78 40.48 11.32
N GLY A 308 3.86 39.84 12.02
CA GLY A 308 2.63 40.43 12.55
C GLY A 308 1.41 40.32 11.64
N ASP A 309 1.60 40.03 10.34
CA ASP A 309 0.49 39.75 9.42
C ASP A 309 0.02 38.30 9.54
N LEU A 310 -0.90 37.87 8.68
CA LEU A 310 -1.33 36.48 8.55
C LEU A 310 -0.13 35.55 8.29
N ALA A 311 -0.12 34.37 8.93
CA ALA A 311 0.82 33.30 8.63
C ALA A 311 0.48 32.64 7.28
N ASP A 312 0.68 33.37 6.19
CA ASP A 312 0.49 32.90 4.82
C ASP A 312 1.69 32.05 4.40
N PHE A 313 1.50 30.72 4.34
CA PHE A 313 2.56 29.78 4.02
C PHE A 313 3.06 29.85 2.57
N ASP A 314 2.27 30.39 1.63
CA ASP A 314 2.76 30.64 0.27
C ASP A 314 3.75 31.81 0.28
N GLN A 315 3.46 32.87 1.04
CA GLN A 315 4.37 34.02 1.20
C GLN A 315 5.63 33.66 1.98
N ILE A 316 5.49 32.83 3.02
CA ILE A 316 6.62 32.30 3.79
C ILE A 316 7.54 31.47 2.89
N GLU A 317 6.98 30.57 2.06
CA GLU A 317 7.77 29.74 1.15
C GLU A 317 8.46 30.59 0.06
N GLN A 318 7.81 31.63 -0.43
CA GLN A 318 8.44 32.62 -1.31
C GLN A 318 9.59 33.36 -0.60
N GLY A 319 9.43 33.69 0.68
CA GLY A 319 10.50 34.29 1.49
C GLY A 319 11.70 33.36 1.66
N ARG A 320 11.45 32.08 1.96
CA ARG A 320 12.49 31.05 2.01
C ARG A 320 13.22 30.91 0.67
N LYS A 321 12.49 30.93 -0.45
CA LYS A 321 13.09 30.93 -1.78
C LYS A 321 13.97 32.15 -2.02
N ARG A 322 13.54 33.35 -1.65
CA ARG A 322 14.36 34.57 -1.73
C ARG A 322 15.66 34.47 -0.92
N ILE A 323 15.63 33.81 0.24
CA ILE A 323 16.84 33.52 1.04
C ILE A 323 17.80 32.62 0.26
N VAL A 324 17.31 31.51 -0.29
CA VAL A 324 18.13 30.58 -1.09
C VAL A 324 18.70 31.29 -2.32
N ASP A 325 17.89 32.07 -3.03
CA ASP A 325 18.33 32.81 -4.20
C ASP A 325 19.38 33.89 -3.83
N ALA A 326 19.26 34.53 -2.67
CA ALA A 326 20.28 35.45 -2.16
C ALA A 326 21.63 34.76 -1.91
N LEU A 327 21.62 33.54 -1.38
CA LEU A 327 22.83 32.73 -1.19
C LEU A 327 23.44 32.29 -2.52
N LYS A 328 22.61 31.87 -3.47
CA LYS A 328 23.05 31.53 -4.83
C LYS A 328 23.68 32.70 -5.58
N ARG A 329 23.20 33.93 -5.37
CA ARG A 329 23.84 35.16 -5.89
C ARG A 329 25.24 35.39 -5.30
N GLN A 330 25.55 34.85 -4.14
CA GLN A 330 26.85 34.95 -3.46
C GLN A 330 27.81 33.79 -3.83
N GLY A 331 27.36 32.82 -4.62
CA GLY A 331 28.14 31.63 -5.03
C GLY A 331 27.74 30.33 -4.32
N HIS A 332 26.78 30.36 -3.41
CA HIS A 332 26.35 29.16 -2.68
C HIS A 332 25.30 28.37 -3.49
N MET A 333 25.76 27.67 -4.52
CA MET A 333 24.88 27.02 -5.51
C MET A 333 24.05 25.87 -4.95
N LEU A 334 24.61 25.13 -3.98
CA LEU A 334 23.96 24.03 -3.30
C LEU A 334 23.31 24.45 -1.97
N SER A 335 23.02 25.75 -1.82
CA SER A 335 22.36 26.25 -0.63
C SER A 335 20.94 25.68 -0.48
N SER A 336 20.56 25.42 0.76
CA SER A 336 19.22 25.00 1.14
C SER A 336 18.78 25.74 2.40
N ALA A 337 17.47 25.90 2.55
CA ALA A 337 16.87 26.47 3.74
C ALA A 337 15.66 25.61 4.10
N ALA A 338 15.61 25.11 5.34
CA ALA A 338 14.50 24.35 5.90
C ALA A 338 13.74 25.22 6.90
N ILE A 339 12.41 25.13 6.90
CA ILE A 339 11.55 25.87 7.83
C ILE A 339 11.08 24.91 8.92
N GLU A 340 11.47 25.21 10.16
CA GLU A 340 10.82 24.67 11.34
C GLU A 340 9.73 25.64 11.81
N ARG A 341 8.55 25.10 12.09
CA ARG A 341 7.35 25.87 12.48
C ARG A 341 7.04 25.57 13.94
N HIS A 342 6.84 26.61 14.74
CA HIS A 342 6.36 26.49 16.11
C HIS A 342 5.01 27.21 16.23
N VAL A 343 3.95 26.44 16.49
CA VAL A 343 2.58 26.96 16.58
C VAL A 343 2.26 27.21 18.05
N ASP A 344 2.03 28.46 18.42
CA ASP A 344 1.51 28.85 19.72
C ASP A 344 -0.01 29.00 19.62
N HIS A 345 -0.74 27.97 20.04
CA HIS A 345 -2.20 27.94 19.99
C HIS A 345 -2.87 28.96 20.92
N GLU A 346 -2.21 29.36 22.02
CA GLU A 346 -2.75 30.35 22.96
C GLU A 346 -2.66 31.76 22.38
N LYS A 347 -1.49 32.11 21.85
CA LYS A 347 -1.25 33.42 21.24
C LYS A 347 -1.75 33.51 19.80
N ARG A 348 -2.11 32.37 19.18
CA ARG A 348 -2.51 32.25 17.77
C ARG A 348 -1.47 32.82 16.83
N VAL A 349 -0.21 32.48 17.08
CA VAL A 349 0.91 32.87 16.23
C VAL A 349 1.73 31.64 15.81
N VAL A 350 2.33 31.74 14.64
CA VAL A 350 3.33 30.80 14.16
C VAL A 350 4.69 31.48 14.22
N ASP A 351 5.57 30.98 15.08
CA ASP A 351 6.98 31.34 15.06
C ASP A 351 7.72 30.43 14.07
N LEU A 352 8.70 30.97 13.36
CA LEU A 352 9.49 30.24 12.38
C LEU A 352 10.98 30.26 12.77
N VAL A 353 11.62 29.11 12.61
CA VAL A 353 13.08 28.99 12.59
C VAL A 353 13.49 28.48 11.22
N ILE A 354 14.30 29.28 10.52
CA ILE A 354 14.80 28.93 9.20
C ILE A 354 16.23 28.45 9.34
N HIS A 355 16.45 27.15 9.20
CA HIS A 355 17.76 26.54 9.21
C HIS A 355 18.38 26.63 7.83
N VAL A 356 19.47 27.37 7.72
CA VAL A 356 20.14 27.68 6.47
C VAL A 356 21.43 26.87 6.38
N THR A 357 21.50 26.04 5.34
CA THR A 357 22.71 25.31 4.98
C THR A 357 23.26 25.90 3.69
N PRO A 358 24.29 26.75 3.75
CA PRO A 358 24.79 27.44 2.57
C PRO A 358 25.58 26.55 1.61
N GLY A 359 26.25 25.50 2.12
CA GLY A 359 27.15 24.69 1.32
C GLY A 359 28.39 25.45 0.82
N PRO A 360 29.22 24.83 -0.03
CA PRO A 360 30.45 25.45 -0.51
C PRO A 360 30.15 26.64 -1.43
N ARG A 361 31.07 27.60 -1.42
CA ARG A 361 31.04 28.73 -2.35
C ARG A 361 31.69 28.34 -3.67
N TYR A 362 30.95 28.49 -4.75
CA TYR A 362 31.40 28.23 -6.10
C TYR A 362 31.87 29.51 -6.78
N VAL A 363 32.87 29.36 -7.63
CA VAL A 363 33.38 30.42 -8.49
C VAL A 363 32.99 30.17 -9.94
N PHE A 364 32.95 31.23 -10.73
CA PHE A 364 32.75 31.11 -12.17
C PHE A 364 33.93 30.38 -12.80
N GLY A 365 33.64 29.36 -13.62
CA GLY A 365 34.58 28.63 -14.43
C GLY A 365 34.66 29.23 -15.83
N ASN A 366 34.00 28.60 -16.79
CA ASN A 366 34.08 28.95 -18.21
C ASN A 366 32.74 29.42 -18.79
N LEU A 367 32.84 30.27 -19.83
CA LEU A 367 31.72 30.68 -20.68
C LEU A 367 31.77 29.96 -22.02
N ALA A 368 30.74 29.18 -22.33
CA ALA A 368 30.45 28.71 -23.67
C ALA A 368 29.30 29.53 -24.28
N ILE A 369 29.44 29.92 -25.55
CA ILE A 369 28.38 30.60 -26.30
C ILE A 369 28.10 29.78 -27.55
N LYS A 370 26.82 29.51 -27.81
CA LYS A 370 26.35 28.67 -28.91
C LYS A 370 25.26 29.37 -29.72
N GLY A 371 25.22 29.07 -31.02
CA GLY A 371 24.23 29.59 -31.96
C GLY A 371 24.45 31.04 -32.45
N LEU A 372 25.64 31.60 -32.22
CA LEU A 372 26.09 32.87 -32.83
C LEU A 372 27.17 32.60 -33.89
N ASP A 373 27.28 33.50 -34.87
CA ASP A 373 28.32 33.46 -35.90
C ASP A 373 29.68 33.94 -35.38
N ILE A 374 30.73 33.74 -36.20
CA ILE A 374 32.13 34.03 -35.86
C ILE A 374 32.43 35.52 -35.63
N LEU A 375 31.60 36.44 -36.13
CA LEU A 375 31.77 37.88 -35.92
C LEU A 375 31.04 38.35 -34.66
N THR A 376 29.86 37.81 -34.42
CA THR A 376 28.97 38.24 -33.32
C THR A 376 29.34 37.61 -31.97
N GLU A 377 29.76 36.34 -31.96
CA GLU A 377 30.11 35.63 -30.72
C GLU A 377 31.20 36.35 -29.89
N PRO A 378 32.32 36.81 -30.48
CA PRO A 378 33.33 37.56 -29.74
C PRO A 378 32.81 38.90 -29.19
N ALA A 379 31.90 39.56 -29.90
CA ALA A 379 31.30 40.82 -29.46
C ALA A 379 30.42 40.60 -28.22
N ILE A 380 29.56 39.59 -28.23
CA ILE A 380 28.73 39.21 -27.07
C ILE A 380 29.59 38.72 -25.92
N ARG A 381 30.64 37.92 -26.19
CA ARG A 381 31.60 37.48 -25.16
C ARG A 381 32.28 38.66 -24.47
N LYS A 382 32.60 39.74 -25.19
CA LYS A 382 33.21 40.94 -24.62
C LYS A 382 32.27 41.70 -23.65
N LEU A 383 30.96 41.57 -23.83
CA LEU A 383 29.96 42.16 -22.93
C LEU A 383 29.79 41.35 -21.63
N TRP A 384 30.24 40.10 -21.61
CA TRP A 384 30.21 39.26 -20.40
C TRP A 384 31.22 39.77 -19.38
N ALA A 385 30.72 40.23 -18.23
CA ALA A 385 31.51 40.91 -17.21
C ALA A 385 32.12 39.97 -16.16
N MET A 386 31.54 38.78 -15.97
CA MET A 386 31.99 37.83 -14.94
C MET A 386 33.26 37.12 -15.38
N LYS A 387 34.30 37.17 -14.55
CA LYS A 387 35.63 36.59 -14.84
C LYS A 387 35.83 35.27 -14.11
N PRO A 388 36.56 34.31 -14.71
CA PRO A 388 36.89 33.06 -14.03
C PRO A 388 37.52 33.30 -12.66
N GLY A 389 37.11 32.51 -11.66
CA GLY A 389 37.57 32.65 -10.27
C GLY A 389 36.79 33.67 -9.42
N GLN A 390 35.91 34.48 -10.00
CA GLN A 390 34.99 35.33 -9.22
C GLN A 390 33.85 34.47 -8.62
N PRO A 391 33.32 34.82 -7.44
CA PRO A 391 32.13 34.17 -6.90
C PRO A 391 30.99 34.15 -7.92
N PHE A 392 30.43 32.97 -8.15
CA PHE A 392 29.41 32.82 -9.17
C PHE A 392 28.09 33.45 -8.70
N ASN A 393 27.43 34.22 -9.57
CA ASN A 393 26.11 34.78 -9.30
C ASN A 393 25.09 34.07 -10.20
N ALA A 394 24.21 33.29 -9.59
CA ALA A 394 23.22 32.48 -10.31
C ALA A 394 22.23 33.28 -11.17
N ASP A 395 21.97 34.54 -10.84
CA ASP A 395 21.01 35.37 -11.58
C ASP A 395 21.67 36.08 -12.77
N TYR A 396 23.01 36.20 -12.76
CA TYR A 396 23.76 36.95 -13.77
C TYR A 396 23.55 36.46 -15.21
N PRO A 397 23.58 35.15 -15.52
CA PRO A 397 23.35 34.67 -16.89
C PRO A 397 21.99 35.09 -17.45
N ALA A 398 20.93 35.00 -16.63
CA ALA A 398 19.58 35.38 -17.03
C ALA A 398 19.47 36.90 -17.26
N HIS A 399 20.02 37.71 -16.35
CA HIS A 399 20.07 39.17 -16.50
C HIS A 399 20.86 39.61 -17.72
N PHE A 400 22.02 38.98 -17.99
CA PHE A 400 22.83 39.26 -19.17
C PHE A 400 22.03 39.04 -20.46
N LEU A 401 21.36 37.90 -20.59
CA LEU A 401 20.53 37.61 -21.77
C LEU A 401 19.33 38.55 -21.92
N GLY A 402 18.69 38.93 -20.79
CA GLY A 402 17.62 39.93 -20.78
C GLY A 402 18.10 41.27 -21.34
N ARG A 403 19.25 41.74 -20.87
CA ARG A 403 19.87 42.98 -21.34
C ARG A 403 20.23 42.94 -22.82
N ILE A 404 20.83 41.84 -23.31
CA ILE A 404 21.16 41.70 -24.73
C ILE A 404 19.90 41.81 -25.61
N ARG A 405 18.76 41.32 -25.13
CA ARG A 405 17.48 41.43 -25.82
C ARG A 405 16.91 42.86 -25.76
N GLU A 406 16.94 43.50 -24.59
CA GLU A 406 16.42 44.85 -24.39
C GLU A 406 17.23 45.91 -25.15
N ASP A 407 18.55 45.81 -25.13
CA ASP A 407 19.47 46.75 -25.78
C ASP A 407 19.49 46.56 -27.33
N GLY A 408 18.76 45.57 -27.87
CA GLY A 408 18.65 45.34 -29.31
C GLY A 408 19.99 45.00 -29.97
N VAL A 409 20.92 44.38 -29.23
CA VAL A 409 22.31 44.15 -29.68
C VAL A 409 22.38 43.22 -30.91
N LEU A 410 21.32 42.44 -31.19
CA LEU A 410 21.26 41.42 -32.24
C LEU A 410 20.02 41.61 -33.12
N ASP A 411 20.22 41.87 -34.42
CA ASP A 411 19.15 42.17 -35.38
C ASP A 411 18.22 40.98 -35.72
N ASN A 412 18.49 39.77 -35.23
CA ASN A 412 17.71 38.55 -35.54
C ASN A 412 17.58 37.58 -34.35
N LEU A 413 17.38 38.11 -33.13
CA LEU A 413 17.26 37.30 -31.93
C LEU A 413 15.85 36.70 -31.78
N ARG A 414 15.71 35.40 -32.05
CA ARG A 414 14.46 34.62 -31.91
C ARG A 414 14.31 34.01 -30.52
N SER A 415 15.38 33.41 -30.00
CA SER A 415 15.36 32.72 -28.70
C SER A 415 16.70 32.87 -27.97
N THR A 416 16.64 32.92 -26.64
CA THR A 416 17.82 32.86 -25.78
C THR A 416 17.55 31.93 -24.60
N ARG A 417 18.51 31.10 -24.25
CA ARG A 417 18.50 30.33 -22.98
C ARG A 417 19.90 30.24 -22.42
N HIS A 418 20.00 29.92 -21.13
CA HIS A 418 21.26 29.62 -20.48
C HIS A 418 21.17 28.25 -19.81
N GLU A 419 22.33 27.63 -19.62
CA GLU A 419 22.51 26.40 -18.87
C GLU A 419 23.68 26.58 -17.91
N ILE A 420 23.50 26.10 -16.68
CA ILE A 420 24.47 26.19 -15.60
C ILE A 420 24.91 24.77 -15.27
N LYS A 421 26.21 24.51 -15.37
CA LYS A 421 26.80 23.23 -14.97
C LYS A 421 27.67 23.45 -13.75
N VAL A 422 27.31 22.80 -12.65
CA VAL A 422 28.04 22.85 -11.38
C VAL A 422 29.06 21.71 -11.37
N ASP A 423 30.35 22.03 -11.20
CA ASP A 423 31.40 21.07 -10.89
C ASP A 423 31.64 21.07 -9.38
N GLU A 424 31.10 20.07 -8.69
CA GLU A 424 31.23 19.95 -7.23
C GLU A 424 32.67 19.70 -6.77
N ALA A 425 33.46 18.95 -7.55
CA ALA A 425 34.84 18.64 -7.19
C ALA A 425 35.75 19.86 -7.38
N GLY A 426 35.58 20.57 -8.50
CA GLY A 426 36.32 21.80 -8.82
C GLY A 426 35.81 23.05 -8.08
N LYS A 427 34.62 23.00 -7.49
CA LYS A 427 33.89 24.17 -6.94
C LYS A 427 33.75 25.30 -7.96
N THR A 428 33.59 24.93 -9.22
CA THR A 428 33.43 25.86 -10.34
C THR A 428 32.04 25.72 -10.95
N VAL A 429 31.60 26.78 -11.61
CA VAL A 429 30.34 26.80 -12.34
C VAL A 429 30.61 27.27 -13.76
N ASP A 430 30.33 26.40 -14.72
CA ASP A 430 30.40 26.71 -16.13
C ASP A 430 29.02 27.17 -16.63
N VAL A 431 29.01 28.18 -17.49
CA VAL A 431 27.79 28.71 -18.10
C VAL A 431 27.84 28.48 -19.60
N THR A 432 26.75 27.93 -20.14
CA THR A 432 26.53 27.89 -21.58
C THR A 432 25.37 28.81 -21.95
N LEU A 433 25.62 29.77 -22.82
CA LEU A 433 24.59 30.64 -23.41
C LEU A 433 24.23 30.13 -24.79
N TYR A 434 22.94 30.09 -25.08
CA TYR A 434 22.38 29.64 -26.34
C TYR A 434 21.59 30.78 -26.97
N PHE A 435 21.89 31.07 -28.23
CA PHE A 435 21.20 32.06 -29.05
C PHE A 435 20.61 31.36 -30.27
N ASN A 436 19.34 31.61 -30.58
CA ASN A 436 18.65 31.07 -31.77
C ASN A 436 18.68 29.53 -31.93
N GLU A 437 19.08 28.78 -30.91
CA GLU A 437 19.02 27.31 -30.91
C GLU A 437 17.68 26.81 -30.33
N PRO A 438 17.06 25.80 -30.95
CA PRO A 438 15.94 25.09 -30.34
C PRO A 438 16.41 24.36 -29.07
N PRO A 439 15.52 24.10 -28.09
CA PRO A 439 15.86 23.25 -26.95
C PRO A 439 16.35 21.89 -27.48
N ALA A 440 17.35 21.30 -26.81
CA ALA A 440 17.84 19.97 -27.19
C ALA A 440 16.64 19.01 -27.24
N SER A 441 16.37 18.46 -28.42
CA SER A 441 15.30 17.49 -28.61
C SER A 441 15.49 16.35 -27.60
N VAL A 442 14.51 16.17 -26.71
CA VAL A 442 14.34 14.88 -26.03
C VAL A 442 14.19 13.85 -27.14
N LEU A 443 15.03 12.82 -27.14
CA LEU A 443 15.11 11.78 -28.16
C LEU A 443 13.72 11.37 -28.67
N PRO A 444 13.47 11.30 -29.99
CA PRO A 444 12.22 10.79 -30.53
C PRO A 444 12.17 9.28 -30.24
N GLY A 445 11.32 8.87 -29.30
CA GLY A 445 11.19 7.45 -28.95
C GLY A 445 10.22 7.10 -27.83
N VAL A 446 9.58 8.07 -27.15
CA VAL A 446 8.51 7.77 -26.20
C VAL A 446 7.18 8.30 -26.76
N PRO A 447 6.23 7.43 -27.13
CA PRO A 447 4.92 7.86 -27.59
C PRO A 447 4.19 8.55 -26.42
N VAL A 448 3.78 9.79 -26.65
CA VAL A 448 2.84 10.50 -25.80
C VAL A 448 1.46 9.84 -25.98
N PRO A 449 0.76 9.39 -24.92
CA PRO A 449 -0.61 8.94 -25.05
C PRO A 449 -1.48 10.13 -25.44
N GLN A 450 -2.15 10.01 -26.59
CA GLN A 450 -3.14 10.99 -27.03
C GLN A 450 -4.26 11.09 -25.99
N ARG A 451 -4.58 12.33 -25.59
CA ARG A 451 -5.79 12.67 -24.86
C ARG A 451 -6.99 12.70 -25.80
#